data_AF-A0A1X7QYE3-F1
#
_entry.id   AF-A0A1X7QYE3-F1
#
_cell.length_a   1.000
_cell.length_b   1.000
_cell.length_c   1.000
_cell.angle_alpha   90.00
_cell.angle_beta   90.00
_cell.angle_gamma   90.00
#
_symmetry.space_group_name_H-M   'P 1'
#
loop_
_entity.id
_entity.type
_entity.pdbx_description
1 polymer ?
#
loop_
_entity_poly.entity_id
_entity_poly.type
_entity_poly.pdbx_seq_one_letter_code
_entity_poly.pdbx_strand_id
1 'polypeptide(L)'
;MNIEEVINSFKTIVNQIAEEWDTIMKLPIFSDSDIIERLEEKLDVVQRQNYSIIIDLNNIKRELHLDKKEENIIFCNQTNDEKNETTNIISSSGQFLESSPMSPHSIAAVSQYLQISEDEAEKFMSNIPLSHEMSYPENFEEENDENIYNLQSEPPCEEIILEQTVPVSENNKKEQGNGPIAVKRFDLNMIEAPKTIKQLYDDFDKNLKYQIKDFENQFGKGQLSKLNKIRTYQRRRALISEIEKFSTMFSIDIRKAIDIFEKYRTLRGRTVPFLYNNLASVVMEIKTEYESSYY
;
A
#
# COMPACT_ATOMS: atom_id res chain seq x y z
N MET A 1 10.14 23.51 -15.94
CA MET A 1 9.84 22.94 -17.28
C MET A 1 8.56 23.61 -17.74
N ASN A 2 8.45 24.09 -18.98
CA ASN A 2 7.21 24.77 -19.40
C ASN A 2 6.07 23.73 -19.44
N ILE A 3 4.87 24.08 -18.95
CA ILE A 3 3.70 23.20 -18.98
C ILE A 3 3.39 22.71 -20.39
N GLU A 4 3.65 23.54 -21.40
CA GLU A 4 3.50 23.18 -22.81
C GLU A 4 4.48 22.07 -23.25
N GLU A 5 5.71 22.06 -22.71
CA GLU A 5 6.68 20.99 -22.96
C GLU A 5 6.23 19.67 -22.33
N VAL A 6 5.67 19.72 -21.12
CA VAL A 6 5.12 18.54 -20.43
C VAL A 6 3.92 17.98 -21.22
N ILE A 7 3.01 18.84 -21.65
CA ILE A 7 1.85 18.44 -22.47
C ILE A 7 2.30 17.83 -23.81
N ASN A 8 3.28 18.44 -24.48
CA ASN A 8 3.79 17.93 -25.74
C ASN A 8 4.51 16.58 -25.55
N SER A 9 5.32 16.45 -24.50
CA SER A 9 5.95 15.17 -24.12
C SER A 9 4.91 14.08 -23.89
N PHE A 10 3.87 14.38 -23.11
CA PHE A 10 2.77 13.45 -22.85
C PHE A 10 2.07 13.00 -24.14
N LYS A 11 1.75 13.96 -25.03
CA LYS A 11 1.13 13.66 -26.34
C LYS A 11 2.01 12.76 -27.20
N THR A 12 3.31 13.04 -27.27
CA THR A 12 4.25 12.20 -28.03
C THR A 12 4.26 10.77 -27.52
N ILE A 13 4.27 10.58 -26.19
CA ILE A 13 4.29 9.26 -25.57
C ILE A 13 2.97 8.51 -25.83
N VAL A 14 1.82 9.18 -25.69
CA VAL A 14 0.51 8.59 -25.99
C VAL A 14 0.42 8.16 -27.45
N ASN A 15 0.88 8.99 -28.39
CA ASN A 15 0.89 8.66 -29.81
C ASN A 15 1.79 7.46 -30.12
N GLN A 16 3.00 7.43 -29.54
CA GLN A 16 3.93 6.31 -29.71
C GLN A 16 3.31 5.00 -29.19
N ILE A 17 2.67 5.03 -28.02
CA ILE A 17 2.03 3.86 -27.42
C ILE A 17 0.86 3.38 -28.27
N ALA A 18 0.08 4.30 -28.85
CA ALA A 18 -1.01 3.95 -29.76
C ALA A 18 -0.47 3.26 -31.03
N GLU A 19 0.63 3.76 -31.60
CA GLU A 19 1.29 3.15 -32.76
C GLU A 19 1.86 1.75 -32.45
N GLU A 20 2.50 1.59 -31.28
CA GLU A 20 3.01 0.29 -30.80
C GLU A 20 1.85 -0.70 -30.61
N TRP A 21 0.75 -0.26 -29.99
CA TRP A 21 -0.45 -1.06 -29.81
C TRP A 21 -1.07 -1.51 -31.13
N ASP A 22 -1.21 -0.60 -32.09
CA ASP A 22 -1.71 -0.91 -33.43
C ASP A 22 -0.80 -1.91 -34.17
N THR A 23 0.52 -1.80 -33.96
CA THR A 23 1.49 -2.73 -34.54
C THR A 23 1.30 -4.14 -33.99
N ILE A 24 1.18 -4.27 -32.66
CA ILE A 24 0.93 -5.55 -31.99
C ILE A 24 -0.40 -6.18 -32.45
N MET A 25 -1.43 -5.34 -32.67
CA MET A 25 -2.74 -5.81 -33.13
C MET A 25 -2.75 -6.28 -34.59
N LYS A 26 -1.87 -5.73 -35.44
CA LYS A 26 -1.78 -6.08 -36.87
C LYS A 26 -0.99 -7.35 -37.15
N LEU A 27 -0.18 -7.82 -36.20
CA LEU A 27 0.57 -9.05 -36.38
C LEU A 27 -0.40 -10.24 -36.57
N PRO A 28 -0.16 -11.16 -37.52
CA PRO A 28 -0.94 -12.40 -37.62
C PRO A 28 -0.67 -13.32 -36.42
N ILE A 29 -1.64 -14.15 -36.06
CA ILE A 29 -1.52 -15.16 -34.99
C ILE A 29 -1.54 -16.52 -35.66
N PHE A 30 -0.50 -17.32 -35.49
CA PHE A 30 -0.38 -18.64 -36.11
C PHE A 30 -0.38 -19.79 -35.10
N SER A 31 -0.12 -19.51 -33.82
CA SER A 31 -0.08 -20.50 -32.75
C SER A 31 -0.57 -19.95 -31.41
N ASP A 32 -0.91 -20.86 -30.48
CA ASP A 32 -1.24 -20.49 -29.08
C ASP A 32 -0.05 -19.86 -28.35
N SER A 33 1.19 -20.20 -28.74
CA SER A 33 2.39 -19.54 -28.22
C SER A 33 2.44 -18.07 -28.63
N ASP A 34 2.04 -17.75 -29.86
CA ASP A 34 2.01 -16.37 -30.37
C ASP A 34 0.96 -15.54 -29.64
N ILE A 35 -0.11 -16.17 -29.15
CA ILE A 35 -1.15 -15.50 -28.34
C ILE A 35 -0.57 -15.08 -26.99
N ILE A 36 0.19 -15.96 -26.33
CA ILE A 36 0.83 -15.67 -25.04
C ILE A 36 1.86 -14.55 -25.20
N GLU A 37 2.75 -14.67 -26.19
CA GLU A 37 3.76 -13.64 -26.49
C GLU A 37 3.09 -12.27 -26.77
N ARG A 38 1.98 -12.27 -27.53
CA ARG A 38 1.21 -11.04 -27.76
C ARG A 38 0.57 -10.47 -26.50
N LEU A 39 0.09 -11.31 -25.60
CA LEU A 39 -0.48 -10.86 -24.33
C LEU A 39 0.61 -10.24 -23.44
N GLU A 40 1.80 -10.81 -23.43
CA GLU A 40 2.96 -10.26 -22.73
C GLU A 40 3.36 -8.89 -23.31
N GLU A 41 3.48 -8.78 -24.64
CA GLU A 41 3.79 -7.49 -25.30
C GLU A 41 2.71 -6.42 -25.01
N LYS A 42 1.42 -6.80 -25.04
CA LYS A 42 0.32 -5.88 -24.67
C LYS A 42 0.42 -5.43 -23.23
N LEU A 43 0.72 -6.36 -22.31
CA LEU A 43 0.87 -6.06 -20.90
C LEU A 43 2.03 -5.08 -20.69
N ASP A 44 3.15 -5.29 -21.37
CA ASP A 44 4.33 -4.41 -21.32
C ASP A 44 4.02 -3.00 -21.82
N VAL A 45 3.29 -2.87 -22.93
CA VAL A 45 2.86 -1.56 -23.45
C VAL A 45 1.97 -0.82 -22.44
N VAL A 46 1.00 -1.51 -21.84
CA VAL A 46 0.10 -0.91 -20.82
C VAL A 46 0.87 -0.53 -19.55
N GLN A 47 1.81 -1.36 -19.09
CA GLN A 47 2.63 -1.05 -17.93
C GLN A 47 3.53 0.16 -18.19
N ARG A 48 4.14 0.24 -19.37
CA ARG A 48 4.95 1.39 -19.80
C ARG A 48 4.11 2.67 -19.86
N GLN A 49 2.88 2.58 -20.40
CA GLN A 49 1.93 3.69 -20.42
C GLN A 49 1.62 4.20 -19.01
N ASN A 50 1.21 3.30 -18.12
CA ASN A 50 0.88 3.65 -16.74
C ASN A 50 2.07 4.29 -16.02
N TYR A 51 3.27 3.75 -16.20
CA TYR A 51 4.48 4.30 -15.61
C TYR A 51 4.78 5.72 -16.11
N SER A 52 4.66 5.96 -17.41
CA SER A 52 4.86 7.30 -17.99
C SER A 52 3.84 8.31 -17.49
N ILE A 53 2.56 7.95 -17.47
CA ILE A 53 1.48 8.81 -16.96
C ILE A 53 1.78 9.23 -15.51
N ILE A 54 2.22 8.29 -14.66
CA ILE A 54 2.54 8.58 -13.26
C ILE A 54 3.70 9.58 -13.16
N ILE A 55 4.74 9.45 -13.99
CA ILE A 55 5.85 10.40 -14.02
C ILE A 55 5.36 11.79 -14.43
N ASP A 56 4.56 11.88 -15.49
CA ASP A 56 4.07 13.15 -16.00
C ASP A 56 3.12 13.84 -15.01
N LEU A 57 2.25 13.07 -14.35
CA LEU A 57 1.39 13.58 -13.28
C LEU A 57 2.21 14.13 -12.10
N ASN A 58 3.30 13.46 -11.71
CA ASN A 58 4.18 13.96 -10.66
C ASN A 58 4.92 15.23 -11.09
N ASN A 59 5.34 15.33 -12.35
CA ASN A 59 5.95 16.54 -12.89
C ASN A 59 4.95 17.71 -12.90
N ILE A 60 3.71 17.48 -13.35
CA ILE A 60 2.63 18.49 -13.32
C ILE A 60 2.34 18.92 -11.88
N LYS A 61 2.22 17.97 -10.96
CA LYS A 61 1.99 18.23 -9.53
C LYS A 61 3.05 19.15 -8.94
N ARG A 62 4.33 18.89 -9.26
CA ARG A 62 5.48 19.68 -8.79
C ARG A 62 5.48 21.09 -9.37
N GLU A 63 5.25 21.23 -10.68
CA GLU A 63 5.22 22.53 -11.37
C GLU A 63 4.02 23.40 -10.94
N LEU A 64 2.86 22.77 -10.69
CA LEU A 64 1.67 23.47 -10.17
C LEU A 64 1.70 23.69 -8.66
N HIS A 65 2.78 23.28 -7.97
CA HIS A 65 2.92 23.37 -6.52
C HIS A 65 1.76 22.76 -5.71
N LEU A 66 1.08 21.75 -6.26
CA LEU A 66 -0.07 21.09 -5.62
C LEU A 66 0.32 20.28 -4.38
N ASP A 67 1.63 20.08 -4.15
CA ASP A 67 2.17 19.48 -2.93
C ASP A 67 2.08 20.40 -1.70
N LYS A 68 1.88 21.72 -1.88
CA LYS A 68 1.78 22.68 -0.78
C LYS A 68 0.36 22.72 -0.20
N LYS A 69 -0.06 21.66 0.48
CA LYS A 69 -1.30 21.66 1.27
C LYS A 69 -1.13 22.20 2.69
N GLU A 70 0.06 22.63 3.08
CA GLU A 70 0.35 23.15 4.42
C GLU A 70 1.29 24.36 4.27
N GLU A 71 0.76 25.58 4.42
CA GLU A 71 1.45 26.82 4.89
C GLU A 71 0.74 28.14 4.50
N ASN A 72 -0.28 28.13 3.63
CA ASN A 72 -1.10 29.33 3.38
C ASN A 72 -2.41 29.30 4.19
N ILE A 73 -2.28 29.29 5.51
CA ILE A 73 -3.28 29.86 6.41
C ILE A 73 -2.85 31.31 6.69
N ILE A 74 -2.89 32.17 5.67
CA ILE A 74 -2.73 33.63 5.82
C ILE A 74 -4.08 34.29 5.56
N PHE A 75 -5.14 33.80 6.19
CA PHE A 75 -6.38 34.56 6.34
C PHE A 75 -7.09 34.05 7.58
N CYS A 76 -6.76 34.65 8.72
CA CYS A 76 -7.65 34.99 9.83
C CYS A 76 -6.81 35.35 11.05
N ASN A 77 -6.37 36.60 11.13
CA ASN A 77 -6.42 37.30 12.41
C ASN A 77 -7.10 38.63 12.15
N GLN A 78 -8.33 38.68 12.66
CA GLN A 78 -9.13 39.87 12.83
C GLN A 78 -8.33 40.90 13.64
N THR A 79 -8.23 42.11 13.13
CA THR A 79 -8.29 43.28 13.99
C THR A 79 -9.50 44.08 13.56
N ASN A 80 -10.44 44.17 14.50
CA ASN A 80 -11.58 45.06 14.50
C ASN A 80 -11.15 46.47 14.08
N ASP A 81 -11.92 47.12 13.22
CA ASP A 81 -12.41 48.47 13.51
C ASP A 81 -13.61 48.84 12.63
N GLU A 82 -14.41 49.70 13.23
CA GLU A 82 -15.81 50.07 13.03
C GLU A 82 -16.29 50.63 11.66
N LYS A 83 -17.62 50.49 11.46
CA LYS A 83 -18.57 51.46 10.86
C LYS A 83 -18.53 51.71 9.33
N ASN A 84 -19.49 51.15 8.61
CA ASN A 84 -20.70 51.83 8.08
C ASN A 84 -21.29 51.19 6.80
N GLU A 85 -22.63 51.18 6.78
CA GLU A 85 -23.51 51.40 5.61
C GLU A 85 -23.65 50.37 4.47
N THR A 86 -24.77 49.64 4.58
CA THR A 86 -25.85 49.45 3.58
C THR A 86 -25.61 48.84 2.18
N THR A 87 -26.16 47.63 2.06
CA THR A 87 -27.10 47.12 1.03
C THR A 87 -26.61 46.55 -0.30
N ASN A 88 -27.14 45.33 -0.54
CA ASN A 88 -27.47 44.66 -1.79
C ASN A 88 -26.33 44.12 -2.66
N ILE A 89 -25.92 42.89 -2.35
CA ILE A 89 -25.57 41.91 -3.39
C ILE A 89 -26.23 40.57 -3.05
N ILE A 90 -27.04 40.11 -4.00
CA ILE A 90 -27.79 38.85 -4.03
C ILE A 90 -26.82 37.67 -3.93
N SER A 91 -26.90 36.92 -2.84
CA SER A 91 -26.27 35.60 -2.71
C SER A 91 -27.24 34.52 -3.16
N SER A 92 -27.06 34.01 -4.38
CA SER A 92 -27.66 32.77 -4.83
C SER A 92 -27.05 31.61 -4.05
N SER A 93 -27.77 31.17 -3.02
CA SER A 93 -27.49 29.93 -2.30
C SER A 93 -27.88 28.74 -3.18
N GLY A 94 -26.90 28.15 -3.86
CA GLY A 94 -27.02 26.82 -4.44
C GLY A 94 -27.01 25.79 -3.32
N GLN A 95 -28.16 25.18 -3.06
CA GLN A 95 -28.30 24.02 -2.19
C GLN A 95 -27.54 22.85 -2.82
N PHE A 96 -26.34 22.56 -2.31
CA PHE A 96 -25.70 21.27 -2.51
C PHE A 96 -26.42 20.26 -1.60
N LEU A 97 -27.32 19.47 -2.17
CA LEU A 97 -27.81 18.26 -1.54
C LEU A 97 -26.65 17.27 -1.46
N GLU A 98 -26.22 16.95 -0.25
CA GLU A 98 -25.40 15.77 0.04
C GLU A 98 -26.19 14.52 -0.34
N SER A 99 -26.03 14.06 -1.58
CA SER A 99 -26.45 12.72 -1.97
C SER A 99 -25.47 11.71 -1.36
N SER A 100 -26.01 10.80 -0.56
CA SER A 100 -25.29 9.63 -0.05
C SER A 100 -24.58 8.88 -1.19
N PRO A 101 -23.44 8.22 -0.92
CA PRO A 101 -22.72 7.47 -1.95
C PRO A 101 -23.64 6.39 -2.54
N MET A 102 -24.07 6.58 -3.80
CA MET A 102 -24.84 5.57 -4.50
C MET A 102 -23.97 4.32 -4.68
N SER A 103 -24.55 3.16 -4.36
CA SER A 103 -23.93 1.88 -4.65
C SER A 103 -23.50 1.83 -6.12
N PRO A 104 -22.25 1.43 -6.43
CA PRO A 104 -21.71 1.37 -7.80
C PRO A 104 -22.40 0.33 -8.69
N HIS A 105 -23.46 -0.34 -8.21
CA HIS A 105 -24.26 -1.29 -8.97
C HIS A 105 -25.68 -0.80 -9.27
N SER A 106 -26.00 0.48 -8.99
CA SER A 106 -27.28 1.05 -9.42
C SER A 106 -27.24 1.42 -10.91
N ILE A 107 -28.34 1.17 -11.62
CA ILE A 107 -28.50 1.53 -13.04
C ILE A 107 -28.24 3.04 -13.25
N ALA A 108 -28.67 3.87 -12.29
CA ALA A 108 -28.43 5.31 -12.29
C ALA A 108 -26.93 5.66 -12.23
N ALA A 109 -26.14 4.96 -11.42
CA ALA A 109 -24.69 5.15 -11.38
C ALA A 109 -24.03 4.76 -12.71
N VAL A 110 -24.46 3.66 -13.33
CA VAL A 110 -23.94 3.21 -14.63
C VAL A 110 -24.31 4.18 -15.75
N SER A 111 -25.57 4.63 -15.79
CA SER A 111 -26.05 5.62 -16.76
C SER A 111 -25.28 6.95 -16.65
N GLN A 112 -25.11 7.46 -15.42
CA GLN A 112 -24.38 8.69 -15.18
C GLN A 112 -22.90 8.59 -15.56
N TYR A 113 -22.27 7.45 -15.30
CA TYR A 113 -20.85 7.23 -15.57
C TYR A 113 -20.55 7.06 -17.06
N LEU A 114 -21.41 6.32 -17.78
CA LEU A 114 -21.24 6.03 -19.21
C LEU A 114 -21.90 7.08 -20.12
N GLN A 115 -22.66 8.02 -19.56
CA GLN A 115 -23.44 9.04 -20.31
C GLN A 115 -24.42 8.41 -21.31
N ILE A 116 -25.00 7.27 -20.96
CA ILE A 116 -26.02 6.54 -21.75
C ILE A 116 -27.39 6.65 -21.06
N SER A 117 -28.48 6.42 -21.79
CA SER A 117 -29.81 6.41 -21.17
C SER A 117 -29.95 5.28 -20.15
N GLU A 118 -30.88 5.40 -19.20
CA GLU A 118 -31.13 4.34 -18.21
C GLU A 118 -31.54 3.02 -18.89
N ASP A 119 -32.31 3.09 -19.98
CA ASP A 119 -32.69 1.91 -20.80
C ASP A 119 -31.47 1.23 -21.43
N GLU A 120 -30.47 2.00 -21.88
CA GLU A 120 -29.22 1.47 -22.41
C GLU A 120 -28.32 0.90 -21.32
N ALA A 121 -28.30 1.52 -20.12
CA ALA A 121 -27.58 1.02 -18.96
C ALA A 121 -28.18 -0.31 -18.45
N GLU A 122 -29.50 -0.45 -18.45
CA GLU A 122 -30.18 -1.70 -18.09
C GLU A 122 -29.88 -2.82 -19.10
N LYS A 123 -29.88 -2.48 -20.40
CA LYS A 123 -29.46 -3.42 -21.46
C LYS A 123 -27.97 -3.79 -21.36
N PHE A 124 -27.13 -2.88 -20.90
CA PHE A 124 -25.71 -3.15 -20.66
C PHE A 124 -25.52 -4.11 -19.48
N MET A 125 -26.20 -3.86 -18.35
CA MET A 125 -26.12 -4.68 -17.13
C MET A 125 -26.70 -6.09 -17.34
N SER A 126 -27.77 -6.23 -18.13
CA SER A 126 -28.38 -7.54 -18.45
C SER A 126 -27.55 -8.41 -19.38
N ASN A 127 -26.59 -7.83 -20.11
CA ASN A 127 -25.65 -8.56 -20.97
C ASN A 127 -24.36 -8.97 -20.26
N ILE A 128 -24.15 -8.55 -19.01
CA ILE A 128 -23.06 -9.08 -18.19
C ILE A 128 -23.44 -10.52 -17.86
N PRO A 129 -22.74 -11.54 -18.38
CA PRO A 129 -23.06 -12.92 -18.04
C PRO A 129 -22.96 -13.06 -16.53
N LEU A 130 -24.09 -13.35 -15.88
CA LEU A 130 -24.13 -13.71 -14.46
C LEU A 130 -23.04 -14.75 -14.28
N SER A 131 -22.00 -14.40 -13.52
CA SER A 131 -20.84 -15.26 -13.30
C SER A 131 -21.36 -16.65 -12.96
N HIS A 132 -21.13 -17.57 -13.89
CA HIS A 132 -21.47 -18.96 -13.79
C HIS A 132 -21.05 -19.43 -12.40
N GLU A 133 -22.01 -19.89 -11.59
CA GLU A 133 -21.73 -20.50 -10.30
C GLU A 133 -20.75 -21.64 -10.56
N MET A 134 -19.47 -21.41 -10.24
CA MET A 134 -18.48 -22.46 -10.20
C MET A 134 -18.89 -23.36 -9.03
N SER A 135 -19.62 -24.43 -9.32
CA SER A 135 -19.81 -25.52 -8.38
C SER A 135 -18.43 -26.10 -8.07
N TYR A 136 -17.95 -25.87 -6.86
CA TYR A 136 -16.76 -26.55 -6.38
C TYR A 136 -17.09 -28.05 -6.26
N PRO A 137 -16.21 -28.95 -6.75
CA PRO A 137 -16.39 -30.37 -6.52
C PRO A 137 -16.29 -30.65 -5.02
N GLU A 138 -17.45 -30.91 -4.44
CA GLU A 138 -17.65 -31.47 -3.11
C GLU A 138 -17.16 -32.92 -3.17
N ASN A 139 -15.89 -33.15 -2.78
CA ASN A 139 -15.31 -34.41 -2.29
C ASN A 139 -13.79 -34.26 -2.19
N PHE A 140 -13.31 -33.73 -1.06
CA PHE A 140 -11.97 -34.05 -0.57
C PHE A 140 -12.17 -34.85 0.71
N GLU A 141 -12.05 -36.17 0.59
CA GLU A 141 -11.98 -37.07 1.74
C GLU A 141 -10.69 -36.74 2.52
N GLU A 142 -10.85 -36.39 3.78
CA GLU A 142 -9.77 -36.24 4.75
C GLU A 142 -9.18 -37.62 5.05
N GLU A 143 -8.08 -37.96 4.37
CA GLU A 143 -7.21 -39.04 4.83
C GLU A 143 -6.43 -38.56 6.07
N ASN A 144 -6.83 -39.14 7.21
CA ASN A 144 -6.14 -39.07 8.48
C ASN A 144 -4.79 -39.78 8.42
N ASP A 145 -3.70 -39.01 8.30
CA ASP A 145 -2.35 -39.50 8.61
C ASP A 145 -1.93 -39.05 10.01
N GLU A 146 -2.40 -39.79 11.02
CA GLU A 146 -1.73 -39.87 12.32
C GLU A 146 -0.55 -40.84 12.22
N ASN A 147 0.68 -40.33 12.13
CA ASN A 147 1.86 -40.75 12.92
C ASN A 147 3.20 -40.32 12.31
N ILE A 148 4.22 -40.32 13.18
CA ILE A 148 5.67 -40.23 12.90
C ILE A 148 6.13 -38.77 12.69
N TYR A 149 6.73 -38.09 13.68
CA TYR A 149 8.08 -38.36 14.19
C TYR A 149 8.26 -38.02 15.67
N ASN A 150 8.69 -39.04 16.41
CA ASN A 150 9.55 -38.97 17.59
C ASN A 150 10.96 -38.54 17.14
N LEU A 151 11.53 -37.46 17.69
CA LEU A 151 12.98 -37.23 17.62
C LEU A 151 13.49 -36.41 18.82
N GLN A 152 14.04 -37.15 19.78
CA GLN A 152 15.28 -36.93 20.53
C GLN A 152 15.57 -35.54 21.17
N SER A 153 15.53 -35.59 22.51
CA SER A 153 16.28 -34.83 23.52
C SER A 153 17.41 -33.91 23.04
N GLU A 154 17.26 -32.62 23.35
CA GLU A 154 18.30 -31.60 23.30
C GLU A 154 19.39 -31.83 24.38
N PRO A 155 20.68 -31.59 24.08
CA PRO A 155 21.73 -31.51 25.09
C PRO A 155 21.71 -30.15 25.84
N PRO A 156 22.30 -30.08 27.05
CA PRO A 156 22.15 -28.94 27.95
C PRO A 156 22.95 -27.71 27.50
N CYS A 157 22.35 -26.53 27.68
CA CYS A 157 22.97 -25.22 27.49
C CYS A 157 24.19 -25.02 28.40
N GLU A 158 25.34 -24.72 27.78
CA GLU A 158 26.51 -24.21 28.49
C GLU A 158 26.45 -22.68 28.65
N GLU A 159 26.79 -22.30 29.87
CA GLU A 159 26.83 -20.98 30.47
C GLU A 159 28.01 -20.18 29.90
N ILE A 160 27.77 -19.00 29.29
CA ILE A 160 28.83 -18.07 28.92
C ILE A 160 28.67 -16.75 29.70
N ILE A 161 29.75 -16.46 30.39
CA ILE A 161 30.00 -15.45 31.41
C ILE A 161 29.93 -14.02 30.84
N LEU A 162 29.27 -13.14 31.60
CA LEU A 162 29.32 -11.69 31.49
C LEU A 162 30.76 -11.20 31.75
N GLU A 163 31.36 -10.47 30.81
CA GLU A 163 32.35 -9.44 31.15
C GLU A 163 31.98 -8.11 30.52
N GLN A 164 31.65 -7.17 31.40
CA GLN A 164 31.55 -5.74 31.12
C GLN A 164 32.95 -5.14 31.05
N THR A 165 33.27 -4.42 29.98
CA THR A 165 34.18 -3.27 30.08
C THR A 165 33.74 -2.17 29.11
N VAL A 166 33.25 -1.08 29.69
CA VAL A 166 33.18 0.26 29.08
C VAL A 166 34.63 0.77 28.93
N PRO A 167 34.92 1.57 27.90
CA PRO A 167 35.41 2.89 28.23
C PRO A 167 34.75 4.03 27.44
N VAL A 168 34.82 5.16 28.12
CA VAL A 168 34.28 6.49 27.85
C VAL A 168 34.88 7.13 26.59
N SER A 169 34.05 7.98 25.98
CA SER A 169 34.27 8.88 24.84
C SER A 169 35.65 9.50 24.67
N GLU A 170 36.05 9.65 23.40
CA GLU A 170 36.71 10.88 22.93
C GLU A 170 36.14 11.31 21.58
N ASN A 171 35.56 12.52 21.60
CA ASN A 171 35.07 13.26 20.45
C ASN A 171 36.24 13.61 19.53
N ASN A 172 36.27 13.03 18.34
CA ASN A 172 37.09 13.54 17.24
C ASN A 172 36.21 13.72 16.00
N LYS A 173 35.73 14.96 15.82
CA LYS A 173 35.31 15.47 14.50
C LYS A 173 36.54 15.50 13.60
N LYS A 174 36.80 14.40 12.90
CA LYS A 174 37.65 14.39 11.73
C LYS A 174 36.77 14.47 10.50
N GLU A 175 36.81 15.63 9.85
CA GLU A 175 36.50 15.77 8.44
C GLU A 175 37.42 14.80 7.68
N GLN A 176 36.86 13.69 7.21
CA GLN A 176 37.56 12.71 6.38
C GLN A 176 36.79 12.50 5.08
N GLY A 177 37.43 12.95 4.00
CA GLY A 177 37.43 12.39 2.65
C GLY A 177 36.15 11.70 2.15
N ASN A 178 35.56 12.32 1.13
CA ASN A 178 34.65 11.71 0.15
C ASN A 178 35.32 10.56 -0.64
N GLY A 179 35.76 9.51 0.05
CA GLY A 179 35.87 8.19 -0.55
C GLY A 179 34.49 7.53 -0.49
N PRO A 180 34.08 6.72 -1.49
CA PRO A 180 32.91 5.87 -1.36
C PRO A 180 33.17 4.92 -0.18
N ILE A 181 32.61 5.24 0.99
CA ILE A 181 32.59 4.33 2.14
C ILE A 181 31.88 3.08 1.65
N ALA A 182 32.65 2.01 1.44
CA ALA A 182 32.10 0.70 1.14
C ALA A 182 31.21 0.33 2.32
N VAL A 183 29.91 0.52 2.16
CA VAL A 183 28.91 0.16 3.16
C VAL A 183 29.09 -1.33 3.39
N LYS A 184 29.71 -1.71 4.52
CA LYS A 184 29.72 -3.10 4.97
C LYS A 184 28.26 -3.55 4.94
N ARG A 185 28.00 -4.72 4.34
CA ARG A 185 26.64 -5.27 4.19
C ARG A 185 25.99 -5.27 5.58
N PHE A 186 25.07 -4.36 5.79
CA PHE A 186 24.28 -4.30 7.01
C PHE A 186 23.09 -5.20 6.76
N ASP A 187 23.07 -6.33 7.46
CA ASP A 187 21.98 -7.29 7.38
C ASP A 187 21.02 -7.03 8.53
N LEU A 188 19.75 -6.84 8.20
CA LEU A 188 18.69 -6.72 9.19
C LEU A 188 18.47 -8.07 9.86
N ASN A 189 18.67 -8.13 11.18
CA ASN A 189 18.34 -9.31 11.96
C ASN A 189 16.84 -9.32 12.23
N MET A 190 16.10 -10.06 11.41
CA MET A 190 14.65 -10.22 11.47
C MET A 190 14.30 -11.70 11.55
N ILE A 191 13.27 -12.03 12.32
CA ILE A 191 12.69 -13.38 12.34
C ILE A 191 12.23 -13.73 10.92
N GLU A 192 12.70 -14.82 10.32
CA GLU A 192 12.41 -15.10 8.91
C GLU A 192 10.92 -15.38 8.65
N ALA A 193 10.30 -16.19 9.51
CA ALA A 193 8.90 -16.57 9.42
C ALA A 193 8.21 -16.42 10.79
N PRO A 194 7.68 -15.22 11.12
CA PRO A 194 6.92 -15.05 12.36
C PRO A 194 5.68 -15.95 12.35
N LYS A 195 5.49 -16.73 13.40
CA LYS A 195 4.37 -17.69 13.53
C LYS A 195 3.07 -17.01 13.93
N THR A 196 3.17 -15.94 14.72
CA THR A 196 2.02 -15.17 15.23
C THR A 196 2.22 -13.68 15.00
N ILE A 197 1.13 -12.93 14.97
CA ILE A 197 1.18 -11.46 14.84
C ILE A 197 1.82 -10.83 16.08
N LYS A 198 1.63 -11.44 17.25
CA LYS A 198 2.32 -11.02 18.48
C LYS A 198 3.84 -11.13 18.34
N GLN A 199 4.35 -12.24 17.80
CA GLN A 199 5.78 -12.41 17.57
C GLN A 199 6.32 -11.37 16.58
N LEU A 200 5.54 -11.08 15.52
CA LEU A 200 5.88 -10.02 14.57
C LEU A 200 5.94 -8.63 15.22
N TYR A 201 4.96 -8.31 16.06
CA TYR A 201 4.89 -7.03 16.77
C TYR A 201 6.05 -6.86 17.76
N ASP A 202 6.33 -7.90 18.55
CA ASP A 202 7.46 -7.93 19.49
C ASP A 202 8.82 -7.77 18.79
N ASP A 203 9.04 -8.46 17.66
CA ASP A 203 10.26 -8.34 16.85
C ASP A 203 10.44 -6.93 16.29
N PHE A 204 9.34 -6.31 15.85
CA PHE A 204 9.41 -4.95 15.32
C PHE A 204 9.75 -3.92 16.40
N ASP A 205 9.02 -3.92 17.52
CA ASP A 205 9.17 -2.89 18.54
C ASP A 205 10.48 -3.03 19.31
N LYS A 206 10.89 -4.26 19.65
CA LYS A 206 12.10 -4.50 20.46
C LYS A 206 13.39 -4.51 19.66
N ASN A 207 13.32 -4.84 18.36
CA ASN A 207 14.52 -5.11 17.57
C ASN A 207 14.61 -4.25 16.30
N LEU A 208 13.68 -4.43 15.35
CA LEU A 208 13.82 -3.81 14.02
C LEU A 208 13.77 -2.29 14.04
N LYS A 209 12.93 -1.71 14.90
CA LYS A 209 12.81 -0.26 15.06
C LYS A 209 14.13 0.39 15.47
N TYR A 210 14.89 -0.25 16.36
CA TYR A 210 16.18 0.25 16.82
C TYR A 210 17.28 0.00 15.78
N GLN A 211 17.32 -1.17 15.14
CA GLN A 211 18.27 -1.45 14.06
C GLN A 211 18.19 -0.42 12.93
N ILE A 212 16.97 -0.06 12.50
CA ILE A 212 16.75 0.93 11.45
C ILE A 212 17.18 2.32 11.92
N LYS A 213 16.85 2.70 13.15
CA LYS A 213 17.27 3.99 13.72
C LYS A 213 18.79 4.10 13.81
N ASP A 214 19.46 3.04 14.24
CA ASP A 214 20.93 3.00 14.34
C ASP A 214 21.58 3.05 12.96
N PHE A 215 21.01 2.34 11.98
CA PHE A 215 21.45 2.42 10.59
C PHE A 215 21.27 3.83 10.02
N GLU A 216 20.11 4.47 10.23
CA GLU A 216 19.86 5.84 9.80
C GLU A 216 20.85 6.82 10.43
N ASN A 217 21.20 6.64 11.70
CA ASN A 217 22.18 7.47 12.40
C ASN A 217 23.61 7.30 11.83
N GLN A 218 23.98 6.08 11.42
CA GLN A 218 25.32 5.77 10.93
C GLN A 218 25.52 6.13 9.45
N PHE A 219 24.53 5.88 8.60
CA PHE A 219 24.67 5.96 7.14
C PHE A 219 23.74 6.98 6.48
N GLY A 220 22.77 7.52 7.23
CA GLY A 220 21.75 8.43 6.72
C GLY A 220 20.55 7.73 6.06
N LYS A 221 19.41 8.42 6.05
CA LYS A 221 18.13 7.89 5.51
C LYS A 221 18.19 7.48 4.04
N GLY A 222 19.02 8.15 3.24
CA GLY A 222 19.17 7.86 1.80
C GLY A 222 19.77 6.49 1.51
N GLN A 223 20.41 5.84 2.49
CA GLN A 223 21.05 4.53 2.29
C GLN A 223 20.14 3.35 2.66
N LEU A 224 18.93 3.59 3.18
CA LEU A 224 18.00 2.51 3.57
C LEU A 224 17.63 1.58 2.41
N SER A 225 17.59 2.10 1.19
CA SER A 225 17.31 1.31 -0.02
C SER A 225 18.36 0.24 -0.31
N LYS A 226 19.57 0.37 0.26
CA LYS A 226 20.66 -0.60 0.10
C LYS A 226 20.61 -1.73 1.14
N LEU A 227 19.71 -1.66 2.12
CA LEU A 227 19.55 -2.71 3.12
C LEU A 227 18.98 -3.98 2.50
N ASN A 228 19.59 -5.10 2.85
CA ASN A 228 19.02 -6.40 2.54
C ASN A 228 17.69 -6.57 3.27
N LYS A 229 16.71 -7.22 2.61
CA LYS A 229 15.35 -7.43 3.14
C LYS A 229 14.56 -6.13 3.48
N ILE A 230 14.94 -4.96 2.94
CA ILE A 230 14.23 -3.69 3.21
C ILE A 230 12.74 -3.74 2.85
N ARG A 231 12.37 -4.41 1.74
CA ARG A 231 10.96 -4.56 1.36
C ARG A 231 10.16 -5.40 2.36
N THR A 232 10.78 -6.43 2.92
CA THR A 232 10.16 -7.26 3.98
C THR A 232 9.92 -6.43 5.22
N TYR A 233 10.90 -5.62 5.64
CA TYR A 233 10.74 -4.67 6.74
C TYR A 233 9.56 -3.71 6.49
N GLN A 234 9.51 -3.08 5.30
CA GLN A 234 8.47 -2.13 4.95
C GLN A 234 7.06 -2.74 5.05
N ARG A 235 6.87 -3.95 4.53
CA ARG A 235 5.57 -4.65 4.60
C ARG A 235 5.18 -4.99 6.04
N ARG A 236 6.12 -5.50 6.83
CA ARG A 236 5.90 -5.79 8.27
C ARG A 236 5.53 -4.54 9.06
N ARG A 237 6.26 -3.44 8.84
CA ARG A 237 5.97 -2.14 9.43
C ARG A 237 4.58 -1.63 9.04
N ALA A 238 4.20 -1.79 7.78
CA ALA A 238 2.88 -1.37 7.30
C ALA A 238 1.76 -2.11 8.03
N LEU A 239 1.86 -3.44 8.18
CA LEU A 239 0.89 -4.22 8.93
C LEU A 239 0.79 -3.76 10.40
N ILE A 240 1.92 -3.54 11.07
CA ILE A 240 1.93 -3.07 12.47
C ILE A 240 1.29 -1.69 12.59
N SER A 241 1.61 -0.78 11.67
CA SER A 241 1.02 0.55 11.65
C SER A 241 -0.50 0.50 11.44
N GLU A 242 -1.01 -0.41 10.62
CA GLU A 242 -2.46 -0.59 10.46
C GLU A 242 -3.11 -1.18 11.71
N ILE A 243 -2.45 -2.09 12.42
CA ILE A 243 -2.94 -2.60 13.72
C ILE A 243 -3.00 -1.46 14.75
N GLU A 244 -1.99 -0.59 14.80
CA GLU A 244 -1.98 0.59 15.68
C GLU A 244 -3.10 1.58 15.32
N LYS A 245 -3.31 1.86 14.02
CA LYS A 245 -4.42 2.69 13.54
C LYS A 245 -5.77 2.08 13.86
N PHE A 246 -5.90 0.76 13.77
CA PHE A 246 -7.13 0.07 14.13
C PHE A 246 -7.41 0.21 15.63
N SER A 247 -6.39 0.04 16.47
CA SER A 247 -6.46 0.26 17.93
C SER A 247 -6.93 1.68 18.27
N THR A 248 -6.39 2.70 17.61
CA THR A 248 -6.80 4.10 17.84
C THR A 248 -8.19 4.40 17.29
N MET A 249 -8.52 3.91 16.10
CA MET A 249 -9.83 4.11 15.44
C MET A 249 -10.99 3.58 16.29
N PHE A 250 -10.83 2.39 16.88
CA PHE A 250 -11.87 1.76 17.71
C PHE A 250 -11.67 1.97 19.21
N SER A 251 -10.67 2.78 19.61
CA SER A 251 -10.33 3.04 21.03
C SER A 251 -10.14 1.77 21.87
N ILE A 252 -9.53 0.74 21.29
CA ILE A 252 -9.22 -0.53 21.96
C ILE A 252 -7.73 -0.63 22.28
N ASP A 253 -7.37 -1.41 23.30
CA ASP A 253 -5.97 -1.69 23.63
C ASP A 253 -5.25 -2.38 22.48
N ILE A 254 -3.96 -2.07 22.29
CA ILE A 254 -3.15 -2.62 21.20
C ILE A 254 -3.07 -4.15 21.27
N ARG A 255 -3.06 -4.74 22.46
CA ARG A 255 -3.04 -6.20 22.62
C ARG A 255 -4.34 -6.82 22.10
N LYS A 256 -5.48 -6.19 22.37
CA LYS A 256 -6.77 -6.62 21.82
C LYS A 256 -6.81 -6.49 20.30
N ALA A 257 -6.26 -5.41 19.75
CA ALA A 257 -6.14 -5.26 18.29
C ALA A 257 -5.28 -6.37 17.66
N ILE A 258 -4.15 -6.71 18.28
CA ILE A 258 -3.32 -7.85 17.85
C ILE A 258 -4.11 -9.16 17.90
N ASP A 259 -4.86 -9.41 18.98
CA ASP A 259 -5.66 -10.62 19.14
C ASP A 259 -6.78 -10.72 18.09
N ILE A 260 -7.39 -9.59 17.68
CA ILE A 260 -8.40 -9.54 16.61
C ILE A 260 -7.78 -9.96 15.27
N PHE A 261 -6.64 -9.39 14.91
CA PHE A 261 -5.94 -9.76 13.68
C PHE A 261 -5.48 -11.22 13.71
N GLU A 262 -5.05 -11.72 14.87
CA GLU A 262 -4.62 -13.12 15.06
C GLU A 262 -5.82 -14.08 14.95
N LYS A 263 -6.98 -13.70 15.49
CA LYS A 263 -8.24 -14.44 15.35
C LYS A 263 -8.66 -14.51 13.89
N TYR A 264 -8.63 -13.39 13.17
CA TYR A 264 -8.91 -13.35 11.73
C TYR A 264 -7.98 -14.29 10.94
N ARG A 265 -6.67 -14.25 11.25
CA ARG A 265 -5.65 -15.10 10.62
C ARG A 265 -5.94 -16.58 10.84
N THR A 266 -6.20 -16.97 12.08
CA THR A 266 -6.42 -18.37 12.47
C THR A 266 -7.74 -18.91 11.94
N LEU A 267 -8.82 -18.13 11.99
CA LEU A 267 -10.14 -18.51 11.46
C LEU A 267 -10.10 -18.84 9.96
N ARG A 268 -9.26 -18.12 9.20
CA ARG A 268 -9.14 -18.28 7.74
C ARG A 268 -7.95 -19.13 7.29
N GLY A 269 -7.25 -19.80 8.22
CA GLY A 269 -6.09 -20.63 7.90
C GLY A 269 -4.95 -19.87 7.19
N ARG A 270 -4.81 -18.56 7.44
CA ARG A 270 -3.82 -17.72 6.76
C ARG A 270 -2.49 -17.67 7.52
N THR A 271 -1.41 -17.39 6.80
CA THR A 271 -0.08 -17.19 7.41
C THR A 271 0.15 -15.72 7.73
N VAL A 272 1.07 -15.40 8.64
CA VAL A 272 1.45 -13.99 8.91
C VAL A 272 1.97 -13.30 7.64
N PRO A 273 2.80 -13.95 6.79
CA PRO A 273 3.16 -13.40 5.49
C PRO A 273 2.02 -13.05 4.56
N PHE A 274 0.94 -13.82 4.58
CA PHE A 274 -0.25 -13.51 3.81
C PHE A 274 -0.83 -12.15 4.21
N LEU A 275 -0.88 -11.83 5.52
CA LEU A 275 -1.49 -10.61 6.02
C LEU A 275 -0.80 -9.35 5.51
N TYR A 276 0.52 -9.27 5.62
CA TYR A 276 1.25 -8.08 5.17
C TYR A 276 1.43 -7.99 3.66
N ASN A 277 1.24 -9.09 2.92
CA ASN A 277 1.24 -9.08 1.46
C ASN A 277 -0.13 -8.66 0.89
N ASN A 278 -1.21 -8.87 1.65
CA ASN A 278 -2.59 -8.55 1.26
C ASN A 278 -3.21 -7.52 2.21
N LEU A 279 -2.42 -6.54 2.63
CA LEU A 279 -2.78 -5.65 3.73
C LEU A 279 -4.11 -4.91 3.51
N ALA A 280 -4.35 -4.41 2.29
CA ALA A 280 -5.54 -3.62 1.99
C ALA A 280 -6.84 -4.43 2.15
N SER A 281 -6.91 -5.65 1.61
CA SER A 281 -8.09 -6.50 1.74
C SER A 281 -8.27 -6.97 3.18
N VAL A 282 -7.20 -7.40 3.84
CA VAL A 282 -7.23 -7.84 5.24
C VAL A 282 -7.76 -6.76 6.17
N VAL A 283 -7.27 -5.52 6.05
CA VAL A 283 -7.72 -4.41 6.90
C VAL A 283 -9.19 -4.06 6.63
N MET A 284 -9.63 -4.08 5.37
CA MET A 284 -11.02 -3.83 5.02
C MET A 284 -11.95 -4.89 5.63
N GLU A 285 -11.63 -6.18 5.44
CA GLU A 285 -12.43 -7.29 5.95
C GLU A 285 -12.52 -7.28 7.48
N ILE A 286 -11.39 -7.06 8.17
CA ILE A 286 -11.36 -6.98 9.65
C ILE A 286 -12.22 -5.81 10.15
N LYS A 287 -12.16 -4.65 9.48
CA LYS A 287 -12.99 -3.48 9.84
C LYS A 287 -14.47 -3.80 9.68
N THR A 288 -14.87 -4.34 8.53
CA THR A 288 -16.26 -4.71 8.25
C THR A 288 -16.79 -5.74 9.25
N GLU A 289 -15.99 -6.77 9.57
CA GLU A 289 -16.36 -7.83 10.53
C GLU A 289 -16.48 -7.28 11.96
N TYR A 290 -15.56 -6.40 12.36
CA TYR A 290 -15.59 -5.77 13.66
C TYR A 290 -16.79 -4.83 13.81
N GLU A 291 -17.06 -3.98 12.83
CA GLU A 291 -18.22 -3.08 12.83
C GLU A 291 -19.54 -3.88 12.90
N SER A 292 -19.64 -4.98 12.14
CA SER A 292 -20.83 -5.86 12.15
C SER A 292 -21.06 -6.58 13.49
N SER A 293 -20.05 -6.66 14.35
CA SER A 293 -20.18 -7.31 15.66
C SER A 293 -20.69 -6.37 16.76
N TYR A 294 -20.71 -5.06 16.52
CA TYR A 294 -21.08 -4.04 17.51
C TYR A 294 -22.34 -3.25 17.14
N TYR A 295 -22.94 -3.51 15.97
CA TYR A 295 -24.22 -2.96 15.52
C TYR A 295 -25.21 -4.09 15.22
#